data_AF-A0A3D3K1E0-F1
#
_entry.id   AF-A0A3D3K1E0-F1
#
_cell.length_a   1.000
_cell.length_b   1.000
_cell.length_c   1.000
_cell.angle_alpha   90.00
_cell.angle_beta   90.00
_cell.angle_gamma   90.00
#
_symmetry.space_group_name_H-M   'P 1'
#
loop_
_entity.id
_entity.type
_entity.pdbx_description
1 polymer ?
#
loop_
_entity_poly.entity_id
_entity_poly.type
_entity_poly.pdbx_seq_one_letter_code
_entity_poly.pdbx_strand_id
1 'polypeptide(L)'
;DNLVPLVDLTGKFLKGENVPELFSGKYIKNEYYDDSTAPEKSWDVELAILLKTENKAFKVEKYVHSYPHCWRTDKPVLYYPLDSWFVKMTEKRQRLVELNET
;
A
#
# COMPACT_ATOMS: atom_id res chain seq x y z
N ASP A 1 0.68 -16.10 16.75
CA ASP A 1 0.71 -14.63 16.76
C ASP A 1 0.13 -14.07 15.47
N ASN A 2 -0.89 -13.22 15.58
CA ASN A 2 -1.39 -12.50 14.42
C ASN A 2 -0.30 -11.51 14.00
N LEU A 3 0.29 -11.71 12.83
CA LEU A 3 1.21 -10.74 12.21
C LEU A 3 0.41 -9.46 11.96
N VAL A 4 0.53 -8.50 12.88
CA VAL A 4 -0.15 -7.22 12.75
C VAL A 4 0.57 -6.44 11.65
N PRO A 5 -0.11 -6.05 10.55
CA PRO A 5 0.50 -5.19 9.54
C PRO A 5 0.89 -3.85 10.17
N LEU A 6 1.96 -3.20 9.67
CA LEU A 6 2.38 -1.87 10.15
C LEU A 6 1.36 -0.75 9.87
N VAL A 7 0.30 -1.07 9.13
CA VAL A 7 -0.70 -0.16 8.60
C VAL A 7 -2.09 -0.69 8.96
N ASP A 8 -2.96 0.19 9.41
CA ASP A 8 -4.37 -0.12 9.68
C ASP A 8 -5.20 -0.26 8.39
N LEU A 9 -6.45 -0.71 8.54
CA LEU A 9 -7.38 -0.89 7.41
C LEU A 9 -7.77 0.41 6.70
N THR A 10 -7.45 1.58 7.27
CA THR A 10 -7.68 2.89 6.64
C THR A 10 -6.47 3.37 5.83
N GLY A 11 -5.34 2.65 5.89
CA GLY A 11 -4.12 3.03 5.20
C GLY A 11 -3.22 3.97 6.01
N LYS A 12 -3.38 4.05 7.34
CA LYS A 12 -2.50 4.80 8.23
C LYS A 12 -1.53 3.88 8.96
N PHE A 13 -0.31 4.36 9.20
CA PHE A 13 0.62 3.65 10.07
C PHE A 13 0.04 3.49 11.48
N LEU A 14 0.24 2.32 12.07
CA LEU A 14 -0.11 2.06 13.46
C LEU A 14 0.72 2.94 14.41
N LYS A 15 0.16 3.23 15.59
CA LYS A 15 0.87 3.89 16.68
C LYS A 15 1.57 2.83 17.54
N GLY A 16 2.85 2.99 17.84
CA GLY A 16 3.58 2.10 18.75
C GLY A 16 4.90 1.56 18.19
N GLU A 17 5.45 0.57 18.89
CA GLU A 17 6.90 0.25 18.90
C GLU A 17 7.54 -0.04 17.53
N ASN A 18 6.80 -0.58 16.57
CA ASN A 18 7.37 -0.97 15.27
C ASN A 18 7.27 0.11 14.19
N VAL A 19 6.66 1.25 14.50
CA VAL A 19 6.56 2.40 13.59
C VAL A 19 7.30 3.58 14.22
N PRO A 20 8.31 4.16 13.54
CA PRO A 20 8.95 5.38 14.01
C PRO A 20 7.90 6.48 14.28
N GLU A 21 8.06 7.20 15.39
CA GLU A 21 7.10 8.24 15.80
C GLU A 21 6.84 9.28 14.70
N LEU A 22 7.85 9.53 13.85
CA LEU A 22 7.76 10.39 12.68
C LEU A 22 6.64 9.99 11.70
N PHE A 23 6.33 8.69 11.59
CA PHE A 23 5.35 8.14 10.64
C PHE A 23 4.04 7.72 11.29
N SER A 24 4.04 7.58 12.62
CA SER A 24 2.90 7.16 13.44
C SER A 24 1.62 7.94 13.07
N GLY A 25 0.57 7.22 12.64
CA GLY A 25 -0.73 7.80 12.27
C GLY A 25 -0.80 8.56 10.93
N LYS A 26 0.30 8.66 10.17
CA LYS A 26 0.28 9.23 8.81
C LYS A 26 -0.27 8.22 7.80
N TYR A 27 -0.88 8.69 6.71
CA TYR A 27 -1.28 7.80 5.62
C TYR A 27 -0.07 7.35 4.78
N ILE A 28 -0.17 6.13 4.24
CA ILE A 28 0.83 5.54 3.32
C ILE A 28 0.83 6.21 1.94
N LYS A 29 -0.25 6.90 1.56
CA LYS A 29 -0.32 7.61 0.28
C LYS A 29 -1.02 8.94 0.50
N ASN A 30 -0.51 9.98 -0.15
CA ASN A 30 -1.03 11.34 0.03
C ASN A 30 -2.46 11.46 -0.52
N GLU A 31 -2.80 10.61 -1.49
CA GLU A 31 -4.11 10.47 -2.14
C GLU A 31 -5.24 10.02 -1.18
N TYR A 32 -4.89 9.63 0.06
CA TYR A 32 -5.87 9.35 1.11
C TYR A 32 -6.19 10.54 2.02
N TYR A 33 -5.39 11.61 1.97
CA TYR A 33 -5.71 12.85 2.67
C TYR A 33 -6.76 13.66 1.90
N ASP A 34 -7.46 14.53 2.62
CA ASP A 34 -8.23 15.60 2.00
C ASP A 34 -7.28 16.69 1.48
N ASP A 35 -7.67 17.39 0.42
CA ASP A 35 -6.83 18.38 -0.28
C ASP A 35 -6.22 19.45 0.64
N SER A 36 -6.91 19.81 1.72
CA SER A 36 -6.45 20.81 2.70
C SER A 36 -5.54 20.26 3.80
N THR A 37 -5.45 18.93 3.93
CA THR A 37 -4.75 18.25 5.04
C THR A 37 -3.55 17.43 4.59
N ALA A 38 -3.35 17.29 3.28
CA ALA A 38 -2.25 16.53 2.72
C ALA A 38 -0.90 17.18 3.10
N PRO A 39 0.06 16.39 3.63
CA PRO A 39 1.39 16.91 3.91
C PRO A 39 2.13 17.25 2.62
N GLU A 40 2.96 18.29 2.65
CA GLU A 40 3.79 18.72 1.50
C GLU A 40 4.70 17.59 0.99
N LYS A 41 5.26 16.80 1.92
CA LYS A 41 6.10 15.63 1.63
C LYS A 41 5.33 14.37 2.00
N SER A 42 5.32 13.41 1.10
CA SER A 42 4.82 12.06 1.39
C SER A 42 5.78 11.32 2.32
N TRP A 43 5.29 10.28 2.99
CA TRP A 43 6.08 9.54 4.00
C TRP A 43 7.35 8.90 3.41
N ASP A 44 7.33 8.49 2.13
CA ASP A 44 8.46 7.89 1.43
C ASP A 44 9.57 8.92 1.15
N VAL A 45 9.20 10.16 0.87
CA VAL A 45 10.13 11.29 0.77
C VAL A 45 10.75 11.59 2.14
N GLU A 46 9.94 11.63 3.20
CA GLU A 46 10.45 11.82 4.57
C GLU A 46 11.39 10.67 4.98
N LEU A 47 11.05 9.42 4.66
CA LEU A 47 11.90 8.26 4.93
C LEU A 47 13.22 8.34 4.16
N ALA A 48 13.20 8.75 2.89
CA ALA A 48 14.41 8.94 2.11
C ALA A 48 15.32 10.01 2.72
N ILE A 49 14.74 11.12 3.22
CA ILE A 49 15.49 12.16 3.95
C ILE A 49 16.09 11.59 5.22
N LEU A 50 15.31 10.89 6.05
CA LEU A 50 15.76 10.27 7.30
C LEU A 50 16.95 9.34 7.06
N LEU A 51 16.80 8.38 6.13
CA LEU A 51 17.85 7.41 5.83
C LEU A 51 19.10 8.08 5.25
N LYS A 52 18.95 9.18 4.49
CA LYS A 52 20.09 9.96 3.99
C LYS A 52 20.81 10.71 5.11
N THR A 53 20.06 11.29 6.06
CA THR A 53 20.65 11.97 7.22
C THR A 53 21.38 11.01 8.17
N GLU A 54 20.90 9.76 8.27
CA GLU A 54 21.54 8.71 9.06
C GLU A 54 22.68 8.00 8.30
N ASN A 55 23.02 8.43 7.08
CA ASN A 55 24.01 7.80 6.21
C ASN A 55 23.72 6.31 5.92
N LYS A 56 22.43 5.95 5.83
CA LYS A 56 21.93 4.59 5.51
C LYS A 56 21.36 4.48 4.09
N ALA A 57 21.09 5.60 3.42
CA ALA A 57 20.62 5.62 2.04
C ALA A 57 21.78 5.69 1.04
N PHE A 58 22.01 4.62 0.28
CA PHE A 58 23.04 4.58 -0.77
C PHE A 58 22.60 5.21 -2.09
N LYS A 59 21.33 5.04 -2.46
CA LYS A 59 20.75 5.58 -3.70
C LYS A 59 19.30 5.97 -3.45
N VAL A 60 18.92 7.17 -3.89
CA VAL A 60 17.54 7.66 -3.83
C VAL A 60 17.21 8.24 -5.21
N GLU A 61 16.25 7.64 -5.89
CA GLU A 61 15.78 8.10 -7.20
C GLU A 61 14.28 7.87 -7.34
N LYS A 62 13.64 8.66 -8.19
CA LYS A 62 12.25 8.41 -8.58
C LYS A 62 12.25 7.39 -9.71
N TYR A 63 11.34 6.42 -9.62
CA TYR A 63 11.17 5.38 -10.63
C TYR A 63 9.73 5.37 -11.13
N VAL A 64 9.56 5.35 -12.45
CA VAL A 64 8.23 5.28 -13.07
C VAL A 64 7.87 3.83 -13.30
N HIS A 65 6.74 3.41 -12.76
CA HIS A 65 6.22 2.06 -12.92
C HIS A 65 4.70 2.04 -12.89
N SER A 66 4.12 0.93 -13.34
CA SER A 66 2.69 0.68 -13.19
C SER A 66 2.36 0.41 -11.71
N TYR A 67 1.36 1.14 -11.19
CA TYR A 67 0.83 0.95 -9.85
C TYR A 67 -0.69 0.72 -9.92
N PRO A 68 -1.27 -0.26 -9.19
CA PRO A 68 -2.69 -0.54 -9.23
C PRO A 68 -3.51 0.57 -8.56
N HIS A 69 -4.56 1.02 -9.23
CA HIS A 69 -5.50 2.01 -8.72
C HIS A 69 -6.92 1.45 -8.69
N CYS A 70 -7.71 1.92 -7.74
CA CYS A 70 -9.12 1.57 -7.59
C CYS A 70 -9.90 2.08 -8.81
N TRP A 71 -10.52 1.19 -9.55
CA TRP A 71 -11.27 1.52 -10.77
C TRP A 71 -12.46 2.50 -10.57
N ARG A 72 -12.88 2.74 -9.33
CA ARG A 72 -14.01 3.64 -9.02
C ARG A 72 -13.56 5.02 -8.52
N THR A 73 -12.49 5.06 -7.74
CA THR A 73 -12.07 6.27 -7.02
C THR A 73 -10.70 6.76 -7.46
N ASP A 74 -10.02 6.04 -8.35
CA ASP A 74 -8.65 6.26 -8.82
C ASP A 74 -7.59 6.36 -7.71
N LYS A 75 -7.95 5.96 -6.48
CA LYS A 75 -7.02 5.92 -5.34
C LYS A 75 -6.09 4.71 -5.45
N PRO A 76 -4.83 4.80 -5.01
CA PRO A 76 -3.91 3.66 -5.03
C PRO A 76 -4.48 2.48 -4.25
N VAL A 77 -4.21 1.25 -4.71
CA VAL A 77 -4.60 0.02 -3.99
C VAL A 77 -3.47 -0.41 -3.05
N LEU A 78 -3.83 -0.88 -1.86
CA LEU A 78 -2.93 -1.44 -0.86
C LEU A 78 -3.23 -2.92 -0.66
N TYR A 79 -2.19 -3.73 -0.46
CA TYR A 79 -2.30 -5.16 -0.23
C TYR A 79 -2.37 -5.46 1.27
N TYR A 80 -3.42 -6.15 1.69
CA TYR A 80 -3.61 -6.60 3.07
C TYR A 80 -3.94 -8.09 3.12
N PRO A 81 -3.42 -8.82 4.12
CA PRO A 81 -3.98 -10.12 4.48
C PRO A 81 -5.33 -9.88 5.16
N LEU A 82 -6.41 -10.15 4.45
CA LEU A 82 -7.77 -10.02 4.96
C LEU A 82 -8.47 -11.38 4.93
N ASP A 83 -9.29 -11.64 5.94
CA ASP A 83 -10.22 -12.75 5.91
C ASP A 83 -11.27 -12.46 4.84
N SER A 84 -11.38 -13.36 3.87
CA SER A 84 -12.26 -13.19 2.71
C SER A 84 -12.74 -14.54 2.21
N TRP A 85 -13.90 -14.54 1.58
CA TRP A 85 -14.46 -15.72 0.96
C TRP A 85 -13.91 -15.88 -0.46
N PHE A 86 -13.36 -17.06 -0.76
CA PHE A 86 -12.82 -17.38 -2.07
C PHE A 86 -13.56 -18.56 -2.68
N VAL A 87 -13.87 -18.46 -3.99
CA VAL A 87 -14.36 -19.59 -4.78
C VAL A 87 -13.16 -20.27 -5.45
N LYS A 88 -13.07 -21.60 -5.37
CA LYS A 88 -11.97 -22.40 -5.94
C LYS A 88 -12.08 -22.49 -7.47
N MET A 89 -11.80 -21.38 -8.16
CA MET A 89 -11.91 -21.28 -9.62
C MET A 89 -10.96 -22.21 -10.39
N THR A 90 -9.89 -22.69 -9.75
CA THR A 90 -8.95 -23.65 -10.36
C THR A 90 -9.62 -24.94 -10.79
N GLU A 91 -10.68 -25.40 -10.10
CA GLU A 91 -11.38 -26.64 -10.43
C GLU A 91 -12.16 -26.57 -11.75
N LYS A 92 -12.71 -25.40 -12.08
CA LYS A 92 -13.54 -25.21 -13.28
C LYS A 92 -12.80 -24.51 -14.43
N ARG A 93 -11.52 -24.16 -14.25
CA ARG A 93 -10.72 -23.40 -15.21
C ARG A 93 -10.78 -23.96 -16.63
N GLN A 94 -10.54 -25.27 -16.79
CA GLN A 94 -10.48 -25.90 -18.12
C GLN A 94 -11.83 -25.78 -18.85
N ARG A 95 -12.92 -26.07 -18.14
CA ARG A 95 -14.27 -25.97 -18.69
C ARG A 95 -14.64 -24.55 -19.10
N LEU A 96 -14.21 -23.54 -18.34
CA LEU A 96 -14.47 -22.14 -18.67
C LEU A 96 -13.79 -21.72 -19.98
N VAL A 97 -12.57 -22.21 -20.25
CA VAL A 97 -11.84 -21.90 -21.49
C VAL A 97 -12.52 -22.56 -22.69
N GLU A 98 -12.90 -23.84 -22.58
CA GLU A 98 -13.61 -24.56 -23.66
C GLU A 98 -14.89 -23.84 -24.12
N LEU A 99 -15.62 -23.24 -23.20
CA LEU A 99 -16.88 -22.56 -23.48
C LEU A 99 -16.72 -21.23 -24.23
N ASN A 100 -15.52 -20.65 -24.29
CA ASN A 100 -15.27 -19.41 -25.04
C ASN A 100 -15.08 -19.65 -26.55
N GLU A 101 -14.85 -20.91 -26.97
CA GLU A 101 -14.63 -21.31 -28.36
C GLU A 101 -15.94 -21.78 -29.05
N THR A 102 -17.09 -21.58 -28.39
CA THR A 102 -18.43 -21.91 -28.91
C THR A 102 -19.17 -20.65 -29.33
#